data_AF-A0A0V8H6T3-F1
#
_entry.id   AF-A0A0V8H6T3-F1
#
_cell.length_a   1.000
_cell.length_b   1.000
_cell.length_c   1.000
_cell.angle_alpha   90.00
_cell.angle_beta   90.00
_cell.angle_gamma   90.00
#
_symmetry.space_group_name_H-M   'P 1'
#
loop_
_entity.id
_entity.type
_entity.pdbx_description
1 polymer ?
#
loop_
_entity_poly.entity_id
_entity_poly.type
_entity_poly.pdbx_seq_one_letter_code
_entity_poly.pdbx_strand_id
1 'polypeptide(L)' 'MLKILRISLALIGLVMALYGFFTDNFWLQPYTLFVIGVMLLVMGLEEFQKGRTEYGYISVATCIFLMIVLFII' A
#
# COMPACT_ATOMS: atom_id res chain seq x y z
N MET A 1 -1.52 -17.55 -1.37
CA MET A 1 -0.32 -16.85 -1.88
C MET A 1 -0.38 -15.33 -1.64
N LEU A 2 -1.49 -14.64 -1.97
CA LEU A 2 -1.66 -13.20 -1.71
C LEU A 2 -1.44 -12.78 -0.25
N LYS A 3 -1.82 -13.63 0.73
CA LYS A 3 -1.53 -13.38 2.15
C LYS A 3 -0.04 -13.23 2.48
N ILE A 4 0.82 -14.06 1.89
CA ILE A 4 2.27 -14.01 2.13
C ILE A 4 2.83 -12.72 1.53
N LEU A 5 2.40 -12.38 0.30
CA LEU A 5 2.77 -11.15 -0.39
C LEU A 5 2.31 -9.90 0.39
N ARG A 6 1.12 -9.94 0.98
CA ARG A 6 0.60 -8.87 1.83
C ARG A 6 1.44 -8.69 3.09
N ILE A 7 1.82 -9.79 3.75
CA ILE A 7 2.65 -9.72 4.96
C ILE A 7 4.03 -9.18 4.64
N SER A 8 4.66 -9.60 3.54
CA SER A 8 5.97 -9.07 3.14
C SER A 8 5.90 -7.58 2.78
N LEU A 9 4.89 -7.15 2.02
CA LEU A 9 4.65 -5.74 1.70
C LEU A 9 4.41 -4.89 2.96
N ALA A 10 3.63 -5.41 3.92
CA ALA A 10 3.39 -4.74 5.19
C ALA A 10 4.70 -4.52 5.96
N LEU A 11 5.54 -5.53 6.03
CA LEU A 11 6.80 -5.51 6.77
C LEU A 11 7.79 -4.51 6.14
N ILE A 12 7.87 -4.48 4.81
CA ILE A 12 8.68 -3.51 4.06
C ILE A 12 8.17 -2.09 4.28
N GLY A 13 6.87 -1.86 4.14
CA GLY A 13 6.25 -0.55 4.35
C GLY A 13 6.43 -0.03 5.77
N LEU A 14 6.35 -0.91 6.77
CA LEU A 14 6.55 -0.57 8.18
C LEU A 14 8.00 -0.16 8.45
N VAL A 15 8.98 -0.89 7.92
CA VAL A 15 10.40 -0.53 8.06
C VAL A 15 10.69 0.81 7.37
N MET A 16 10.15 1.05 6.18
CA MET A 16 10.30 2.34 5.47
C MET A 16 9.66 3.50 6.24
N ALA A 17 8.46 3.30 6.79
CA ALA A 17 7.76 4.31 7.58
C ALA A 17 8.52 4.64 8.88
N LEU A 18 9.02 3.62 9.60
CA LEU A 18 9.85 3.83 10.77
C LEU A 18 11.15 4.55 10.42
N TYR A 19 11.78 4.19 9.31
CA TYR A 19 13.00 4.86 8.86
C TYR A 19 12.73 6.35 8.56
N GLY A 20 11.68 6.67 7.80
CA GLY A 20 11.30 8.05 7.53
C GLY A 20 10.99 8.86 8.81
N PHE A 21 10.33 8.23 9.78
CA PHE A 21 9.98 8.85 11.07
C PHE A 21 11.20 9.13 11.95
N PHE A 22 12.14 8.18 12.06
CA PHE A 22 13.33 8.35 12.90
C PHE A 22 14.42 9.23 12.28
N THR A 23 14.47 9.29 10.94
CA THR A 23 15.56 9.99 10.23
C THR A 23 15.18 11.44 9.88
N ASP A 24 13.95 11.88 10.20
CA ASP A 24 13.35 13.17 9.77
C ASP A 24 13.51 13.47 8.27
N ASN A 25 13.74 12.42 7.48
CA ASN A 25 14.09 12.50 6.07
C ASN A 25 13.00 11.83 5.25
N PHE A 26 12.11 12.66 4.71
CA PHE A 26 10.95 12.23 3.93
C PHE A 26 11.28 11.93 2.45
N TRP A 27 12.54 11.83 2.08
CA TRP A 27 12.97 11.41 0.73
C TRP A 27 12.44 10.02 0.35
N LEU A 28 12.20 9.16 1.34
CA LEU A 28 11.62 7.82 1.17
C LEU A 28 10.08 7.80 1.22
N GLN A 29 9.44 8.94 1.49
CA GLN A 29 8.00 9.05 1.60
C GLN A 29 7.25 8.65 0.30
N PRO A 30 7.66 9.07 -0.91
CA PRO A 30 7.04 8.60 -2.16
C PRO A 30 7.21 7.08 -2.35
N TYR A 31 8.36 6.52 -2.01
CA TYR A 31 8.59 5.07 -2.06
C TYR A 31 7.70 4.30 -1.08
N THR A 32 7.51 4.84 0.13
CA THR A 32 6.63 4.24 1.16
C THR A 32 5.18 4.28 0.69
N LEU A 33 4.72 5.40 0.12
CA LEU A 33 3.39 5.54 -0.46
C LEU A 33 3.15 4.54 -1.59
N PHE A 34 4.13 4.33 -2.47
CA PHE A 34 4.06 3.36 -3.54
C PHE A 34 3.89 1.93 -3.00
N VAL A 35 4.68 1.54 -2.00
CA VAL A 35 4.59 0.21 -1.35
C VAL A 35 3.21 0.00 -0.72
N ILE A 36 2.67 1.01 -0.04
CA ILE A 36 1.32 0.97 0.55
C ILE A 36 0.24 0.86 -0.54
N GLY A 37 0.37 1.60 -1.65
CA GLY A 37 -0.54 1.51 -2.80
C GLY A 37 -0.59 0.10 -3.39
N VAL A 38 0.57 -0.51 -3.64
CA VAL A 38 0.66 -1.90 -4.12
C VAL A 38 0.05 -2.88 -3.11
N MET A 39 0.26 -2.66 -1.81
CA MET A 39 -0.33 -3.49 -0.75
C MET A 39 -1.87 -3.42 -0.75
N LEU A 40 -2.44 -2.24 -1.02
CA LEU A 40 -3.89 -2.06 -1.16
C LEU A 40 -4.45 -2.73 -2.41
N LEU A 41 -3.73 -2.72 -3.52
CA LEU A 41 -4.10 -3.51 -4.71
C LEU A 41 -4.13 -5.01 -4.42
N VAL A 42 -3.12 -5.52 -3.72
CA VAL A 42 -3.05 -6.93 -3.30
C VAL A 42 -4.21 -7.28 -2.36
N MET A 43 -4.55 -6.40 -1.42
CA MET A 43 -5.73 -6.57 -0.55
C MET A 43 -7.04 -6.52 -1.34
N GLY A 44 -7.18 -5.61 -2.30
CA GLY A 44 -8.35 -5.52 -3.15
C GLY A 44 -8.57 -6.82 -3.94
N LEU A 45 -7.51 -7.36 -4.55
CA LEU A 45 -7.55 -8.66 -5.22
C LEU A 45 -7.91 -9.80 -4.25
N GLU A 46 -7.37 -9.80 -3.03
CA GLU A 46 -7.68 -10.83 -2.03
C GLU A 46 -9.16 -10.78 -1.60
N GLU A 47 -9.75 -9.58 -1.47
CA GLU A 47 -11.16 -9.41 -1.13
C GLU A 47 -12.09 -9.75 -2.32
N PHE A 48 -11.69 -9.44 -3.55
CA PHE A 48 -12.39 -9.92 -4.76
C PHE A 48 -12.42 -11.45 -4.83
N GLN A 49 -11.30 -12.12 -4.53
CA GLN A 49 -11.24 -13.58 -4.47
C GLN A 49 -12.13 -14.19 -3.37
N LYS A 50 -12.38 -13.44 -2.28
CA LYS A 50 -13.27 -13.85 -1.18
C LYS A 50 -14.75 -13.54 -1.45
N GLY A 51 -15.09 -13.00 -2.62
CA GLY A 51 -16.46 -12.59 -2.95
C GLY A 51 -16.92 -11.31 -2.27
N ARG A 52 -16.02 -10.58 -1.60
CA ARG A 52 -16.30 -9.31 -0.93
C ARG A 52 -15.98 -8.15 -1.86
N THR A 53 -16.85 -7.97 -2.84
CA THR A 53 -16.68 -6.99 -3.93
C THR A 53 -16.57 -5.56 -3.40
N GLU A 54 -17.32 -5.20 -2.37
CA GLU A 54 -17.34 -3.85 -1.77
C GLU A 54 -15.96 -3.41 -1.26
N TYR A 55 -15.30 -4.27 -0.46
CA TYR A 55 -13.96 -4.03 0.06
C TYR A 55 -12.89 -4.07 -1.04
N GLY A 56 -13.10 -4.88 -2.07
CA GLY A 56 -12.26 -4.91 -3.26
C GLY A 56 -12.24 -3.56 -3.99
N TYR A 57 -13.42 -2.98 -4.25
CA TYR A 57 -13.55 -1.68 -4.90
C TYR A 57 -12.96 -0.54 -4.07
N ILE A 58 -13.20 -0.51 -2.76
CA ILE A 58 -12.63 0.51 -1.86
C ILE A 58 -11.11 0.44 -1.87
N SER A 59 -10.54 -0.77 -1.83
CA SER A 59 -9.09 -0.97 -1.84
C SER A 59 -8.45 -0.48 -3.15
N VAL A 60 -9.08 -0.77 -4.30
CA VAL A 60 -8.63 -0.29 -5.62
C VAL A 60 -8.76 1.23 -5.72
N ALA A 61 -9.87 1.81 -5.30
CA ALA A 61 -10.07 3.25 -5.28
C ALA A 61 -9.00 3.96 -4.42
N THR A 62 -8.68 3.39 -3.26
CA THR A 62 -7.64 3.91 -2.37
C THR A 62 -6.25 3.82 -3.01
N CYS A 63 -5.96 2.73 -3.74
CA CYS A 63 -4.70 2.62 -4.49
C CYS A 63 -4.59 3.71 -5.58
N ILE A 64 -5.66 3.97 -6.33
CA ILE A 64 -5.67 5.02 -7.35
C ILE A 64 -5.44 6.39 -6.72
N PHE A 65 -6.10 6.67 -5.59
CA PHE A 65 -5.88 7.90 -4.84
C PHE A 65 -4.42 8.06 -4.41
N LEU A 66 -3.79 7.02 -3.86
CA LEU A 66 -2.39 7.06 -3.46
C LEU A 66 -1.43 7.27 -4.64
N MET A 67 -1.74 6.70 -5.82
CA MET A 67 -0.97 6.95 -7.05
C MET A 67 -1.08 8.40 -7.51
N ILE A 68 -2.26 9.03 -7.37
CA ILE A 68 -2.44 10.46 -7.67
C ILE A 68 -1.62 11.31 -6.69
N VAL A 69 -1.68 11.01 -5.39
CA VAL A 69 -0.90 11.71 -4.36
C VAL A 69 0.60 11.55 -4.62
N LEU A 70 1.05 10.36 -5.01
CA LEU A 70 2.44 10.09 -5.38
C LEU A 70 2.91 10.94 -6.57
N PHE A 71 2.02 11.25 -7.52
CA PHE A 71 2.36 12.05 -8.70
C PHE A 71 2.37 13.56 -8.39
N ILE A 72 1.79 13.98 -7.27
CA ILE A 72 1.68 15.38 -6.84
C ILE A 72 2.85 15.80 -5.93
N ILE A 73 3.40 14.87 -5.15
CA ILE A 73 4.55 15.07 -4.25
C ILE A 73 5.87 15.01 -5.03
#